data_AF-A0A836I4A1-F1
#
_entry.id   AF-A0A836I4A1-F1
#
_cell.length_a   1.000
_cell.length_b   1.000
_cell.length_c   1.000
_cell.angle_alpha   90.00
_cell.angle_beta   90.00
_cell.angle_gamma   90.00
#
_symmetry.space_group_name_H-M   'P 1'
#
loop_
_entity.id
_entity.type
_entity.pdbx_description
1 polymer ?
#
loop_
_entity_poly.entity_id
_entity_poly.type
_entity_poly.pdbx_seq_one_letter_code
_entity_poly.pdbx_strand_id
1 'polypeptide(L)'
;MHARRRFIGVNTCSSSTWASASSGGFCPGAQIVSCRWYSTGEGPGYVTDDTSGLQSELSHALAGEGNLSMDAVLSQPLVKADLHTPSARIRLEKIERPPGRFDLLTNSLVYRWQTTAEHARKVTGPMREWASELKYRTGVHLEVEPTNPARLGVPEAEGGYATADEVELTVYLFGSERGIFNCRQLMETALDQDPAYVRLAVFRRIPGKSNIAERPFSTGPGEDVEWLLLRRINRDLRPPDIPPISLKTPGKWTLLYEHFKEAAIRTLWEETGITVEAGSVYPTAVLSQDNPVFYWRVPVHYFLAEVPYDVQVLGPQVGLNTYMHHWDSSLLRQSPDPIDRAWSQLADPETGCAWMRRPMIDELQRPLRGEKYMETRYTPPPYSKLNQVLGFMVPPGASEEANSADSTQSVPTPVEGEDTQDEAKAEATAAPSTDGDTSPSSEKPNS
;
A
#
# COMPACT_ATOMS: atom_id res chain seq x y z
N MET A 1 -71.81 -18.15 -10.20
CA MET A 1 -70.77 -17.32 -10.85
C MET A 1 -69.39 -17.89 -10.49
N HIS A 2 -68.29 -17.38 -11.06
CA HIS A 2 -67.04 -18.13 -11.34
C HIS A 2 -66.19 -18.67 -10.17
N ALA A 3 -65.30 -19.60 -10.53
CA ALA A 3 -64.29 -20.32 -9.74
C ALA A 3 -63.08 -19.42 -9.32
N ARG A 4 -62.03 -19.83 -8.57
CA ARG A 4 -61.18 -21.05 -8.67
C ARG A 4 -60.29 -21.29 -7.42
N ARG A 5 -59.56 -22.43 -7.42
CA ARG A 5 -58.80 -23.10 -6.31
C ARG A 5 -57.47 -22.45 -5.87
N ARG A 6 -56.96 -22.83 -4.67
CA ARG A 6 -55.60 -23.40 -4.42
C ARG A 6 -55.47 -24.11 -3.04
N PHE A 7 -54.59 -25.12 -2.93
CA PHE A 7 -54.17 -25.89 -1.73
C PHE A 7 -52.65 -25.61 -1.49
N ILE A 8 -52.13 -25.49 -0.25
CA ILE A 8 -51.53 -26.53 0.64
C ILE A 8 -50.53 -27.48 -0.09
N GLY A 9 -49.30 -27.77 0.36
CA GLY A 9 -48.48 -27.30 1.50
C GLY A 9 -47.36 -28.31 1.92
N VAL A 10 -46.51 -27.93 2.89
CA VAL A 10 -45.67 -28.79 3.80
C VAL A 10 -44.31 -29.40 3.32
N ASN A 11 -43.37 -29.44 4.29
CA ASN A 11 -41.98 -29.92 4.33
C ASN A 11 -41.69 -31.37 3.88
N THR A 12 -40.42 -31.62 3.50
CA THR A 12 -39.67 -32.87 3.82
C THR A 12 -38.16 -32.61 3.97
N CYS A 13 -37.51 -33.28 4.93
CA CYS A 13 -36.05 -33.46 4.97
C CYS A 13 -35.59 -34.48 3.90
N SER A 14 -34.32 -34.45 3.51
CA SER A 14 -33.59 -35.66 3.08
C SER A 14 -32.07 -35.51 3.24
N SER A 15 -31.45 -36.64 3.55
CA SER A 15 -30.03 -36.82 3.88
C SER A 15 -29.15 -37.07 2.65
N SER A 16 -27.85 -36.85 2.82
CA SER A 16 -26.79 -37.21 1.87
C SER A 16 -26.52 -38.71 1.82
N THR A 17 -26.19 -39.26 0.64
CA THR A 17 -25.24 -40.38 0.45
C THR A 17 -24.94 -40.65 -1.04
N TRP A 18 -23.65 -40.87 -1.36
CA TRP A 18 -23.12 -41.72 -2.46
C TRP A 18 -23.26 -41.19 -3.91
N ALA A 19 -22.39 -41.53 -4.88
CA ALA A 19 -21.07 -42.17 -4.86
C ALA A 19 -20.29 -41.85 -6.16
N SER A 20 -19.01 -42.24 -6.21
CA SER A 20 -18.11 -42.08 -7.37
C SER A 20 -18.61 -42.75 -8.65
N ALA A 21 -18.33 -42.11 -9.79
CA ALA A 21 -18.33 -42.76 -11.11
C ALA A 21 -17.07 -42.39 -11.88
N SER A 22 -16.18 -43.37 -12.08
CA SER A 22 -15.00 -43.27 -12.92
C SER A 22 -15.34 -43.73 -14.35
N SER A 23 -15.07 -42.89 -15.35
CA SER A 23 -15.06 -43.32 -16.75
C SER A 23 -13.94 -42.59 -17.50
N GLY A 24 -12.89 -43.33 -17.89
CA GLY A 24 -11.77 -42.79 -18.64
C GLY A 24 -12.08 -42.56 -20.12
N GLY A 25 -11.40 -41.60 -20.73
CA GLY A 25 -11.48 -41.29 -22.16
C GLY A 25 -10.19 -40.66 -22.66
N PHE A 26 -9.40 -41.45 -23.40
CA PHE A 26 -8.29 -41.10 -24.29
C PHE A 26 -7.89 -39.61 -24.42
N CYS A 27 -6.67 -39.29 -23.99
CA CYS A 27 -5.92 -38.12 -24.47
C CYS A 27 -5.04 -38.53 -25.67
N PRO A 28 -5.18 -37.92 -26.87
CA PRO A 28 -4.14 -37.98 -27.88
C PRO A 28 -2.97 -37.06 -27.50
N GLY A 29 -1.73 -37.52 -27.72
CA GLY A 29 -0.53 -36.82 -27.26
C GLY A 29 -0.27 -35.50 -27.98
N ALA A 30 0.07 -34.46 -27.22
CA ALA A 30 0.56 -33.20 -27.77
C ALA A 30 1.99 -33.37 -28.30
N GLN A 31 2.19 -33.14 -29.60
CA GLN A 31 3.53 -33.05 -30.19
C GLN A 31 4.20 -31.73 -29.76
N ILE A 32 5.44 -31.83 -29.30
CA ILE A 32 6.30 -30.66 -29.06
C ILE A 32 6.77 -30.15 -30.42
N VAL A 33 6.19 -29.04 -30.89
CA VAL A 33 6.67 -28.34 -32.08
C VAL A 33 7.74 -27.34 -31.66
N SER A 34 8.99 -27.59 -32.06
CA SER A 34 10.09 -26.66 -31.86
C SER A 34 10.03 -25.53 -32.89
N CYS A 35 9.55 -24.36 -32.49
CA CYS A 35 9.56 -23.17 -33.33
C CYS A 35 10.95 -22.51 -33.31
N ARG A 36 11.77 -22.90 -34.29
CA ARG A 36 13.08 -22.29 -34.57
C ARG A 36 12.88 -20.95 -35.29
N TRP A 37 13.30 -19.86 -34.65
CA TRP A 37 13.28 -18.53 -35.29
C TRP A 37 14.25 -18.50 -36.48
N TYR A 38 13.70 -18.31 -37.68
CA TYR A 38 14.44 -17.88 -38.86
C TYR A 38 14.09 -16.43 -39.13
N SER A 39 15.09 -15.54 -39.04
CA SER A 39 14.98 -14.17 -39.56
C SER A 39 15.49 -14.16 -41.00
N THR A 40 14.69 -13.63 -41.92
CA THR A 40 15.06 -13.42 -43.33
C THR A 40 15.12 -11.92 -43.63
N GLY A 41 16.30 -11.43 -44.01
CA GLY A 41 16.51 -10.04 -44.41
C GLY A 41 18.00 -9.71 -44.51
N GLU A 42 18.53 -9.62 -45.72
CA GLU A 42 19.95 -9.38 -46.01
C GLU A 42 20.31 -7.88 -46.01
N GLY A 43 21.55 -7.55 -45.64
CA GLY A 43 22.11 -6.20 -45.77
C GLY A 43 23.42 -6.04 -44.98
N PRO A 44 24.59 -5.85 -45.63
CA PRO A 44 25.88 -5.93 -44.93
C PRO A 44 26.29 -4.61 -44.26
N GLY A 45 26.48 -4.65 -42.94
CA GLY A 45 27.06 -3.58 -42.13
C GLY A 45 28.06 -4.15 -41.14
N TYR A 46 29.26 -3.58 -41.11
CA TYR A 46 30.44 -3.99 -40.33
C TYR A 46 30.12 -4.32 -38.86
N VAL A 47 30.43 -5.53 -38.40
CA VAL A 47 30.35 -5.90 -36.97
C VAL A 47 31.68 -5.54 -36.30
N THR A 48 31.65 -4.55 -35.40
CA THR A 48 32.69 -4.34 -34.39
C THR A 48 32.30 -5.05 -33.09
N ASP A 49 33.31 -5.54 -32.36
CA ASP A 49 33.16 -6.49 -31.27
C ASP A 49 32.93 -5.77 -29.92
N ASP A 50 31.66 -5.41 -29.64
CA ASP A 50 31.25 -4.67 -28.43
C ASP A 50 31.25 -5.50 -27.12
N THR A 51 31.92 -6.65 -27.12
CA THR A 51 32.09 -7.51 -25.94
C THR A 51 32.99 -6.88 -24.86
N SER A 52 33.83 -5.92 -25.22
CA SER A 52 34.77 -5.24 -24.31
C SER A 52 34.14 -4.17 -23.42
N GLY A 53 33.14 -3.42 -23.92
CA GLY A 53 32.43 -2.41 -23.12
C GLY A 53 31.63 -3.01 -21.97
N LEU A 54 30.85 -4.06 -22.25
CA LEU A 54 30.01 -4.74 -21.27
C LEU A 54 30.79 -5.41 -20.13
N GLN A 55 32.02 -5.87 -20.38
CA GLN A 55 32.90 -6.40 -19.32
C GLN A 55 33.53 -5.28 -18.47
N SER A 56 33.78 -4.10 -19.04
CA SER A 56 34.29 -2.94 -18.31
C SER A 56 33.24 -2.35 -17.37
N GLU A 57 31.96 -2.34 -17.75
CA GLU A 57 30.88 -1.86 -16.87
C GLU A 57 30.58 -2.84 -15.72
N LEU A 58 30.56 -4.15 -16.00
CA LEU A 58 30.41 -5.19 -14.97
C LEU A 58 31.52 -5.19 -13.92
N SER A 59 32.75 -4.88 -14.33
CA SER A 59 33.90 -4.82 -13.40
C SER A 59 33.94 -3.52 -12.58
N HIS A 60 33.45 -2.40 -13.11
CA HIS A 60 33.32 -1.15 -12.33
C HIS A 60 32.14 -1.16 -11.36
N ALA A 61 31.03 -1.83 -11.70
CA ALA A 61 29.88 -1.99 -10.79
C ALA A 61 30.25 -2.78 -9.51
N LEU A 62 31.10 -3.81 -9.64
CA LEU A 62 31.56 -4.65 -8.51
C LEU A 62 32.62 -3.99 -7.62
N ALA A 63 33.17 -2.83 -8.00
CA ALA A 63 34.23 -2.15 -7.25
C ALA A 63 33.73 -0.94 -6.43
N GLY A 64 32.48 -0.50 -6.63
CA GLY A 64 31.91 0.69 -5.98
C GLY A 64 30.99 0.43 -4.79
N GLU A 65 30.43 -0.78 -4.65
CA GLU A 65 29.47 -1.09 -3.58
C GLU A 65 30.17 -1.48 -2.27
N GLY A 66 30.31 -0.50 -1.38
CA GLY A 66 30.79 -0.69 -0.02
C GLY A 66 29.86 -1.54 0.85
N ASN A 67 29.99 -2.86 0.80
CA ASN A 67 29.62 -3.84 1.84
C ASN A 67 28.36 -3.53 2.68
N LEU A 68 27.17 -3.69 2.09
CA LEU A 68 25.96 -4.09 2.81
C LEU A 68 25.57 -5.53 2.44
N SER A 69 26.51 -6.46 2.64
CA SER A 69 26.30 -7.87 2.35
C SER A 69 25.30 -8.50 3.33
N MET A 70 24.14 -8.95 2.82
CA MET A 70 23.19 -9.76 3.60
C MET A 70 23.83 -11.06 4.13
N ASP A 71 24.86 -11.60 3.47
CA ASP A 71 25.59 -12.77 3.97
C ASP A 71 26.32 -12.50 5.28
N ALA A 72 26.71 -11.25 5.58
CA ALA A 72 27.29 -10.88 6.88
C ALA A 72 26.26 -10.94 8.02
N VAL A 73 24.97 -10.71 7.73
CA VAL A 73 23.87 -10.88 8.69
C VAL A 73 23.55 -12.37 8.89
N LEU A 74 23.60 -13.17 7.82
CA LEU A 74 23.29 -14.60 7.85
C LEU A 74 24.43 -15.48 8.42
N SER A 75 25.66 -14.97 8.47
CA SER A 75 26.86 -15.73 8.87
C SER A 75 27.29 -15.56 10.33
N GLN A 76 26.46 -14.96 11.20
CA GLN A 76 26.77 -14.94 12.62
C GLN A 76 26.75 -16.36 13.21
N PRO A 77 27.77 -16.75 14.01
CA PRO A 77 27.79 -18.06 14.65
C PRO A 77 26.59 -18.19 15.60
N LEU A 78 25.98 -19.38 15.61
CA LEU A 78 24.74 -19.67 16.32
C LEU A 78 24.93 -19.63 17.86
N VAL A 79 25.00 -18.42 18.42
CA VAL A 79 24.63 -18.18 19.81
C VAL A 79 23.26 -18.82 20.01
N LYS A 80 23.09 -19.62 21.07
CA LYS A 80 21.81 -20.27 21.39
C LYS A 80 20.69 -19.25 21.18
N ALA A 81 19.80 -19.53 20.24
CA ALA A 81 18.78 -18.61 19.77
C ALA A 81 17.76 -18.37 20.90
N ASP A 82 18.12 -17.48 21.82
CA ASP A 82 17.33 -17.23 23.01
C ASP A 82 16.12 -16.38 22.62
N LEU A 83 15.05 -17.08 22.25
CA LEU A 83 13.75 -16.48 21.95
C LEU A 83 13.17 -15.72 23.15
N HIS A 84 13.77 -15.83 24.34
CA HIS A 84 13.45 -15.08 25.55
C HIS A 84 14.44 -13.94 25.83
N THR A 85 15.11 -13.38 24.81
CA THR A 85 15.90 -12.13 24.94
C THR A 85 15.06 -11.04 25.64
N PRO A 86 15.42 -10.57 26.86
CA PRO A 86 14.54 -9.68 27.63
C PRO A 86 14.38 -8.28 27.04
N SER A 87 15.37 -7.86 26.23
CA SER A 87 15.47 -6.56 25.55
C SER A 87 14.72 -6.49 24.20
N ALA A 88 14.21 -7.62 23.71
CA ALA A 88 13.48 -7.66 22.45
C ALA A 88 12.08 -7.02 22.57
N ARG A 89 11.66 -6.32 21.52
CA ARG A 89 10.33 -5.67 21.44
C ARG A 89 9.23 -6.69 21.25
N ILE A 90 9.49 -7.74 20.48
CA ILE A 90 8.55 -8.86 20.30
C ILE A 90 8.92 -9.98 21.28
N ARG A 91 8.08 -10.14 22.30
CA ARG A 91 8.16 -11.21 23.29
C ARG A 91 7.33 -12.40 22.82
N LEU A 92 8.01 -13.53 22.55
CA LEU A 92 7.40 -14.75 22.06
C LEU A 92 7.30 -15.79 23.19
N GLU A 93 6.08 -16.16 23.55
CA GLU A 93 5.79 -17.21 24.52
C GLU A 93 5.64 -18.55 23.80
N LYS A 94 6.39 -19.57 24.23
CA LYS A 94 6.28 -20.92 23.64
C LYS A 94 4.99 -21.58 24.10
N ILE A 95 4.20 -22.11 23.17
CA ILE A 95 3.02 -22.92 23.47
C ILE A 95 3.39 -24.41 23.32
N GLU A 96 3.18 -25.20 24.36
CA GLU A 96 3.45 -26.65 24.33
C GLU A 96 2.47 -27.44 23.46
N ARG A 97 1.21 -26.99 23.36
CA ARG A 97 0.15 -27.62 22.57
C ARG A 97 -0.70 -26.55 21.88
N PRO A 98 -0.81 -26.52 20.54
CA PRO A 98 -1.65 -25.55 19.86
C PRO A 98 -3.10 -25.60 20.36
N PRO A 99 -3.82 -24.47 20.39
CA PRO A 99 -5.27 -24.48 20.56
C PRO A 99 -5.92 -25.39 19.50
N GLY A 100 -6.86 -26.25 19.89
CA GLY A 100 -7.44 -27.29 19.01
C GLY A 100 -8.16 -26.77 17.75
N ARG A 101 -8.36 -25.46 17.60
CA ARG A 101 -8.81 -24.82 16.36
C ARG A 101 -7.73 -24.75 15.26
N PHE A 102 -6.46 -24.98 15.61
CA PHE A 102 -5.30 -24.95 14.71
C PHE A 102 -4.68 -26.35 14.50
N ASP A 103 -5.42 -27.43 14.78
CA ASP A 103 -4.95 -28.82 14.77
C ASP A 103 -4.43 -29.33 13.41
N LEU A 104 -4.74 -28.60 12.32
CA LEU A 104 -4.21 -28.87 10.97
C LEU A 104 -2.74 -28.43 10.78
N LEU A 105 -2.15 -27.72 11.74
CA LEU A 105 -0.75 -27.23 11.72
C LEU A 105 0.18 -28.03 12.65
N THR A 106 -0.25 -29.23 13.05
CA THR A 106 0.23 -30.05 14.18
C THR A 106 1.71 -30.48 14.17
N ASN A 107 2.41 -30.39 13.04
CA ASN A 107 3.82 -30.81 12.92
C ASN A 107 4.83 -29.67 13.14
N SER A 108 4.41 -28.55 13.74
CA SER A 108 5.23 -27.35 13.91
C SER A 108 5.31 -26.88 15.37
N LEU A 109 6.40 -26.18 15.73
CA LEU A 109 6.47 -25.47 17.00
C LEU A 109 5.57 -24.25 16.93
N VAL A 110 4.94 -23.92 18.06
CA VAL A 110 3.96 -22.83 18.15
C VAL A 110 4.41 -21.82 19.20
N TYR A 111 4.44 -20.55 18.80
CA TYR A 111 4.72 -19.43 19.69
C TYR A 111 3.60 -18.41 19.60
N ARG A 112 3.36 -17.71 20.70
CA ARG A 112 2.37 -16.65 20.85
C ARG A 112 3.05 -15.31 21.07
N TRP A 113 2.51 -14.28 20.44
CA TRP A 113 2.78 -12.89 20.75
C TRP A 113 1.45 -12.21 21.08
N GLN A 114 1.34 -11.68 22.31
CA GLN A 114 0.21 -10.82 22.72
C GLN A 114 0.58 -9.37 22.44
N THR A 115 -0.27 -8.65 21.73
CA THR A 115 0.02 -7.30 21.25
C THR A 115 -1.26 -6.52 20.89
N THR A 116 -1.10 -5.33 20.33
CA THR A 116 -2.17 -4.49 19.82
C THR A 116 -2.26 -4.57 18.29
N ALA A 117 -3.41 -4.20 17.73
CA ALA A 117 -3.64 -4.19 16.29
C ALA A 117 -2.73 -3.21 15.54
N GLU A 118 -2.30 -2.12 16.18
CA GLU A 118 -1.23 -1.21 15.73
C GLU A 118 0.02 -1.99 15.27
N HIS A 119 0.52 -2.90 16.11
CA HIS A 119 1.73 -3.67 15.85
C HIS A 119 1.46 -4.93 15.02
N ALA A 120 0.36 -5.63 15.28
CA ALA A 120 0.04 -6.87 14.57
C ALA A 120 -0.29 -6.62 13.08
N ARG A 121 -0.93 -5.51 12.72
CA ARG A 121 -1.15 -5.18 11.29
C ARG A 121 0.17 -4.93 10.57
N LYS A 122 1.20 -4.44 11.27
CA LYS A 122 2.56 -4.25 10.75
C LYS A 122 3.31 -5.55 10.45
N VAL A 123 2.82 -6.71 10.88
CA VAL A 123 3.39 -8.02 10.51
C VAL A 123 2.48 -8.86 9.61
N THR A 124 1.18 -8.60 9.59
CA THR A 124 0.26 -9.25 8.64
C THR A 124 0.25 -8.58 7.28
N GLY A 125 0.28 -7.24 7.23
CA GLY A 125 0.16 -6.48 6.01
C GLY A 125 -1.22 -6.53 5.33
N PRO A 126 -1.37 -5.88 4.16
CA PRO A 126 -2.66 -5.39 3.65
C PRO A 126 -3.62 -6.43 3.02
N MET A 127 -4.10 -7.43 3.79
CA MET A 127 -4.76 -8.70 3.39
C MET A 127 -3.88 -9.97 3.53
N ARG A 128 -2.95 -9.96 4.51
CA ARG A 128 -2.00 -11.06 4.81
C ARG A 128 -0.82 -11.19 3.82
N GLU A 129 -0.53 -10.16 3.03
CA GLU A 129 0.60 -10.13 2.10
C GLU A 129 1.95 -10.16 2.80
N TRP A 130 2.15 -9.36 3.86
CA TRP A 130 3.40 -9.41 4.64
C TRP A 130 3.51 -10.70 5.45
N ALA A 131 2.39 -11.24 5.96
CA ALA A 131 2.39 -12.59 6.53
C ALA A 131 2.78 -13.67 5.49
N SER A 132 2.39 -13.49 4.23
CA SER A 132 2.77 -14.38 3.12
C SER A 132 4.24 -14.19 2.73
N GLU A 133 4.76 -12.96 2.82
CA GLU A 133 6.16 -12.64 2.56
C GLU A 133 7.08 -13.16 3.68
N LEU A 134 6.70 -13.00 4.94
CA LEU A 134 7.36 -13.63 6.09
C LEU A 134 7.39 -15.16 5.93
N LYS A 135 6.28 -15.76 5.49
CA LYS A 135 6.20 -17.19 5.17
C LYS A 135 7.12 -17.59 4.01
N TYR A 136 7.22 -16.78 2.97
CA TYR A 136 8.16 -17.00 1.86
C TYR A 136 9.63 -16.92 2.33
N ARG A 137 9.97 -15.92 3.14
CA ARG A 137 11.35 -15.68 3.64
C ARG A 137 11.80 -16.66 4.73
N THR A 138 10.88 -17.25 5.51
CA THR A 138 11.23 -18.03 6.73
C THR A 138 10.56 -19.39 6.88
N GLY A 139 9.55 -19.70 6.05
CA GLY A 139 8.69 -20.87 6.19
C GLY A 139 7.65 -20.78 7.32
N VAL A 140 7.65 -19.73 8.15
CA VAL A 140 6.73 -19.57 9.28
C VAL A 140 5.36 -19.13 8.80
N HIS A 141 4.31 -19.76 9.30
CA HIS A 141 2.94 -19.35 9.06
C HIS A 141 2.40 -18.53 10.23
N LEU A 142 1.81 -17.36 9.94
CA LEU A 142 1.21 -16.47 10.95
C LEU A 142 -0.31 -16.56 10.90
N GLU A 143 -0.95 -16.73 12.05
CA GLU A 143 -2.39 -16.51 12.26
C GLU A 143 -2.62 -15.43 13.32
N VAL A 144 -3.71 -14.67 13.20
CA VAL A 144 -4.05 -13.56 14.11
C VAL A 144 -5.53 -13.62 14.46
N GLU A 145 -5.83 -13.54 15.76
CA GLU A 145 -7.19 -13.46 16.29
C GLU A 145 -7.31 -12.29 17.29
N PRO A 146 -8.50 -11.67 17.44
CA PRO A 146 -8.77 -10.80 18.57
C PRO A 146 -8.65 -11.58 19.88
N THR A 147 -7.93 -11.02 20.84
CA THR A 147 -7.80 -11.58 22.20
C THR A 147 -9.14 -11.51 22.94
N ASN A 148 -9.84 -10.38 22.79
CA ASN A 148 -11.14 -10.11 23.42
C ASN A 148 -12.21 -9.75 22.37
N PRO A 149 -12.66 -10.70 21.52
CA PRO A 149 -13.57 -10.42 20.40
C PRO A 149 -14.93 -9.87 20.86
N ALA A 150 -15.34 -10.12 22.11
CA ALA A 150 -16.58 -9.61 22.68
C ALA A 150 -16.59 -8.08 22.87
N ARG A 151 -15.43 -7.40 22.82
CA ARG A 151 -15.34 -5.93 22.86
C ARG A 151 -15.47 -5.26 21.48
N LEU A 152 -15.42 -6.03 20.39
CA LEU A 152 -15.51 -5.50 19.03
C LEU A 152 -16.95 -5.10 18.70
N GLY A 153 -17.14 -3.86 18.24
CA GLY A 153 -18.47 -3.31 17.91
C GLY A 153 -19.30 -2.88 19.12
N VAL A 154 -18.76 -3.00 20.33
CA VAL A 154 -19.34 -2.42 21.55
C VAL A 154 -18.93 -0.94 21.64
N PRO A 155 -19.82 -0.01 22.04
CA PRO A 155 -19.44 1.39 22.28
C PRO A 155 -18.35 1.52 23.36
N GLU A 156 -17.46 2.51 23.24
CA GLU A 156 -16.40 2.77 24.22
C GLU A 156 -16.95 2.90 25.66
N ALA A 157 -18.05 3.63 25.83
CA ALA A 157 -18.75 3.83 27.11
C ALA A 157 -19.29 2.53 27.75
N GLU A 158 -19.42 1.45 26.98
CA GLU A 158 -19.85 0.12 27.43
C GLU A 158 -18.66 -0.87 27.57
N GLY A 159 -17.42 -0.40 27.43
CA GLY A 159 -16.21 -1.21 27.51
C GLY A 159 -15.64 -1.66 26.16
N GLY A 160 -16.06 -1.03 25.06
CA GLY A 160 -15.46 -1.20 23.73
C GLY A 160 -13.99 -0.77 23.65
N TYR A 161 -13.44 -0.75 22.44
CA TYR A 161 -12.17 -0.07 22.14
C TYR A 161 -12.46 1.32 21.59
N ALA A 162 -11.65 2.33 21.91
CA ALA A 162 -11.84 3.68 21.40
C ALA A 162 -11.36 3.78 19.93
N THR A 163 -10.21 3.18 19.65
CA THR A 163 -9.53 3.23 18.34
C THR A 163 -9.30 1.83 17.76
N ALA A 164 -8.99 1.75 16.46
CA ALA A 164 -8.60 0.51 15.81
C ALA A 164 -7.23 0.00 16.27
N ASP A 165 -6.38 0.88 16.79
CA ASP A 165 -5.01 0.60 17.17
C ASP A 165 -4.92 -0.13 18.52
N GLU A 166 -5.81 0.22 19.46
CA GLU A 166 -5.95 -0.38 20.79
C GLU A 166 -6.44 -1.84 20.80
N VAL A 167 -7.00 -2.35 19.69
CA VAL A 167 -7.62 -3.68 19.66
C VAL A 167 -6.58 -4.75 20.02
N GLU A 168 -6.83 -5.47 21.12
CA GLU A 168 -5.90 -6.49 21.64
C GLU A 168 -5.93 -7.72 20.73
N LEU A 169 -4.79 -8.07 20.12
CA LEU A 169 -4.66 -9.21 19.22
C LEU A 169 -3.67 -10.24 19.77
N THR A 170 -3.94 -11.51 19.47
CA THR A 170 -3.03 -12.61 19.71
C THR A 170 -2.53 -13.13 18.36
N VAL A 171 -1.22 -13.05 18.15
CA VAL A 171 -0.53 -13.54 16.94
C VAL A 171 0.12 -14.88 17.25
N TYR A 172 -0.13 -15.90 16.43
CA TYR A 172 0.47 -17.22 16.52
C TYR A 172 1.46 -17.44 15.37
N LEU A 173 2.64 -17.96 15.71
CA LEU A 173 3.69 -18.31 14.77
C LEU A 173 3.84 -19.84 14.76
N PHE A 174 3.67 -20.44 13.59
CA PHE A 174 3.79 -21.88 13.36
C PHE A 174 4.99 -22.18 12.46
N GLY A 175 6.01 -22.87 12.97
CA GLY A 175 7.21 -23.15 12.18
C GLY A 175 8.29 -24.00 12.87
N SER A 176 9.50 -23.97 12.32
CA SER A 176 10.70 -24.51 12.97
C SER A 176 11.31 -23.46 13.90
N GLU A 177 12.11 -23.88 14.89
CA GLU A 177 12.74 -22.97 15.86
C GLU A 177 13.61 -21.89 15.19
N ARG A 178 14.43 -22.29 14.20
CA ARG A 178 15.20 -21.37 13.35
C ARG A 178 14.31 -20.45 12.52
N GLY A 179 13.23 -20.99 11.94
CA GLY A 179 12.28 -20.19 11.16
C GLY A 179 11.64 -19.11 12.03
N ILE A 180 11.19 -19.46 13.23
CA ILE A 180 10.56 -18.56 14.20
C ILE A 180 11.53 -17.48 14.69
N PHE A 181 12.80 -17.83 14.96
CA PHE A 181 13.84 -16.86 15.30
C PHE A 181 14.06 -15.83 14.18
N ASN A 182 14.25 -16.29 12.93
CA ASN A 182 14.40 -15.40 11.78
C ASN A 182 13.13 -14.56 11.53
N CYS A 183 11.94 -15.16 11.69
CA CYS A 183 10.67 -14.47 11.53
C CYS A 183 10.49 -13.37 12.58
N ARG A 184 10.89 -13.61 13.83
CA ARG A 184 10.89 -12.59 14.88
C ARG A 184 11.74 -11.38 14.50
N GLN A 185 12.95 -11.58 14.00
CA GLN A 185 13.84 -10.48 13.59
C GLN A 185 13.25 -9.66 12.44
N LEU A 186 12.67 -10.32 11.43
CA LEU A 186 11.96 -9.64 10.35
C LEU A 186 10.73 -8.89 10.85
N MET A 187 9.95 -9.49 11.76
CA MET A 187 8.78 -8.86 12.39
C MET A 187 9.18 -7.63 13.21
N GLU A 188 10.25 -7.70 14.01
CA GLU A 188 10.75 -6.54 14.77
C GLU A 188 11.16 -5.40 13.84
N THR A 189 11.80 -5.70 12.70
CA THR A 189 12.16 -4.71 11.69
C THR A 189 10.95 -4.18 10.91
N ALA A 190 9.86 -4.96 10.82
CA ALA A 190 8.60 -4.54 10.21
C ALA A 190 7.79 -3.59 11.10
N LEU A 191 8.01 -3.58 12.43
CA LEU A 191 7.37 -2.62 13.35
C LEU A 191 7.83 -1.18 13.09
N ASP A 192 9.05 -1.00 12.60
CA ASP A 192 9.63 0.30 12.25
C ASP A 192 9.27 0.77 10.83
N GLN A 193 8.41 0.02 10.15
CA GLN A 193 7.87 0.33 8.84
C GLN A 193 6.35 0.48 8.91
N ASP A 194 5.77 1.11 7.89
CA ASP A 194 4.33 1.28 7.76
C ASP A 194 3.84 0.55 6.49
N PRO A 195 3.29 -0.68 6.61
CA PRO A 195 2.62 -1.32 5.49
C PRO A 195 1.41 -0.50 5.08
N ALA A 196 1.27 -0.29 3.77
CA ALA A 196 0.17 0.48 3.21
C ALA A 196 -0.35 -0.14 1.92
N TYR A 197 -1.61 0.16 1.62
CA TYR A 197 -2.05 0.14 0.23
C TYR A 197 -1.49 1.38 -0.49
N VAL A 198 -1.14 1.22 -1.77
CA VAL A 198 -0.72 2.33 -2.64
C VAL A 198 -1.66 2.44 -3.82
N ARG A 199 -1.99 3.67 -4.23
CA ARG A 199 -2.80 3.95 -5.44
C ARG A 199 -2.11 4.99 -6.29
N LEU A 200 -1.80 4.64 -7.53
CA LEU A 200 -1.22 5.54 -8.53
C LEU A 200 -2.28 5.85 -9.58
N ALA A 201 -2.95 6.99 -9.42
CA ALA A 201 -3.95 7.44 -10.36
C ALA A 201 -3.28 8.07 -11.59
N VAL A 202 -3.22 7.28 -12.65
CA VAL A 202 -2.73 7.72 -13.95
C VAL A 202 -3.83 8.49 -14.69
N PHE A 203 -3.48 9.66 -15.23
CA PHE A 203 -4.37 10.48 -16.04
C PHE A 203 -3.72 10.93 -17.35
N ARG A 204 -4.55 11.20 -18.36
CA ARG A 204 -4.13 11.73 -19.67
C ARG A 204 -4.99 12.93 -20.07
N ARG A 205 -4.41 13.84 -20.86
CA ARG A 205 -5.15 14.97 -21.46
C ARG A 205 -5.74 14.56 -22.81
N ILE A 206 -6.98 14.97 -23.10
CA ILE A 206 -7.64 14.74 -24.39
C ILE A 206 -7.17 15.80 -25.40
N PRO A 207 -6.55 15.42 -26.54
CA PRO A 207 -6.14 16.37 -27.56
C PRO A 207 -7.31 17.16 -28.19
N GLY A 208 -7.04 18.38 -28.62
CA GLY A 208 -7.93 19.14 -29.52
C GLY A 208 -9.08 19.93 -28.88
N LYS A 209 -9.31 19.82 -27.57
CA LYS A 209 -10.32 20.63 -26.87
C LYS A 209 -9.79 21.95 -26.31
N SER A 210 -8.54 21.98 -25.86
CA SER A 210 -7.88 23.16 -25.27
C SER A 210 -7.65 24.34 -26.21
N ASN A 211 -7.87 24.17 -27.53
CA ASN A 211 -7.58 25.18 -28.57
C ASN A 211 -8.84 25.75 -29.25
N ILE A 212 -10.05 25.53 -28.74
CA ILE A 212 -11.26 26.16 -29.27
C ILE A 212 -11.43 27.55 -28.63
N ALA A 213 -10.71 28.54 -29.17
CA ALA A 213 -10.75 29.94 -28.75
C ALA A 213 -12.07 30.68 -29.09
N GLU A 214 -13.07 29.99 -29.65
CA GLU A 214 -14.33 30.57 -30.16
C GLU A 214 -15.59 29.84 -29.64
N ARG A 215 -15.65 29.55 -28.33
CA ARG A 215 -16.92 29.24 -27.66
C ARG A 215 -17.10 30.11 -26.41
N PRO A 216 -18.18 30.91 -26.29
CA PRO A 216 -18.41 31.79 -25.14
C PRO A 216 -18.86 31.07 -23.86
N PHE A 217 -18.84 29.73 -23.87
CA PHE A 217 -19.02 28.88 -22.70
C PHE A 217 -17.79 27.97 -22.60
N SER A 218 -16.76 28.47 -21.92
CA SER A 218 -15.59 27.68 -21.57
C SER A 218 -16.01 26.54 -20.64
N THR A 219 -15.91 25.31 -21.13
CA THR A 219 -15.91 24.10 -20.29
C THR A 219 -14.86 24.24 -19.20
N GLY A 220 -15.20 23.83 -17.97
CA GLY A 220 -14.43 24.15 -16.78
C GLY A 220 -13.05 23.51 -16.76
N PRO A 221 -12.11 24.05 -15.94
CA PRO A 221 -10.83 23.39 -15.73
C PRO A 221 -11.05 21.94 -15.24
N GLY A 222 -10.34 20.99 -15.85
CA GLY A 222 -10.46 19.55 -15.57
C GLY A 222 -11.44 18.76 -16.46
N GLU A 223 -12.17 19.35 -17.41
CA GLU A 223 -13.06 18.61 -18.33
C GLU A 223 -12.34 17.82 -19.45
N ASP A 224 -11.06 18.11 -19.65
CA ASP A 224 -10.22 17.56 -20.73
C ASP A 224 -9.26 16.47 -20.25
N VAL A 225 -9.57 15.84 -19.12
CA VAL A 225 -8.75 14.81 -18.49
C VAL A 225 -9.54 13.53 -18.25
N GLU A 226 -8.90 12.40 -18.56
CA GLU A 226 -9.40 11.05 -18.30
C GLU A 226 -8.44 10.30 -17.39
N TRP A 227 -8.99 9.48 -16.50
CA TRP A 227 -8.28 8.71 -15.49
C TRP A 227 -8.42 7.22 -15.76
N LEU A 228 -7.33 6.47 -15.56
CA LEU A 228 -7.32 5.03 -15.77
C LEU A 228 -7.93 4.30 -14.56
N LEU A 229 -8.87 3.40 -14.82
CA LEU A 229 -9.56 2.58 -13.83
C LEU A 229 -9.59 1.09 -14.21
N LEU A 230 -9.63 0.25 -13.19
CA LEU A 230 -9.72 -1.21 -13.26
C LEU A 230 -10.85 -1.72 -12.35
N ARG A 231 -11.37 -2.91 -12.67
CA ARG A 231 -12.30 -3.66 -11.81
C ARG A 231 -11.67 -4.95 -11.31
N ARG A 232 -11.25 -4.97 -10.05
CA ARG A 232 -10.68 -6.15 -9.38
C ARG A 232 -11.79 -7.04 -8.84
N ILE A 233 -11.77 -8.31 -9.22
CA ILE A 233 -12.60 -9.38 -8.65
C ILE A 233 -11.94 -9.81 -7.33
N ASN A 234 -12.64 -9.62 -6.22
CA ASN A 234 -12.15 -10.01 -4.89
C ASN A 234 -12.49 -11.49 -4.62
N ARG A 235 -11.64 -12.17 -3.85
CA ARG A 235 -11.86 -13.56 -3.41
C ARG A 235 -13.11 -13.64 -2.52
N ASP A 236 -13.74 -14.82 -2.47
CA ASP A 236 -14.89 -15.08 -1.60
C ASP A 236 -14.53 -14.93 -0.11
N LEU A 237 -13.33 -15.38 0.28
CA LEU A 237 -12.75 -15.10 1.59
C LEU A 237 -12.22 -13.66 1.61
N ARG A 238 -13.14 -12.71 1.82
CA ARG A 238 -12.90 -11.27 1.99
C ARG A 238 -13.61 -10.74 3.23
N PRO A 239 -13.08 -9.69 3.88
CA PRO A 239 -13.82 -8.92 4.87
C PRO A 239 -15.18 -8.42 4.35
N PRO A 240 -16.21 -8.31 5.22
CA PRO A 240 -17.59 -8.02 4.80
C PRO A 240 -17.78 -6.64 4.18
N ASP A 241 -16.92 -5.68 4.52
CA ASP A 241 -16.90 -4.28 4.06
C ASP A 241 -16.29 -4.09 2.65
N ILE A 242 -15.65 -5.13 2.10
CA ILE A 242 -15.02 -5.11 0.78
C ILE A 242 -15.97 -5.78 -0.21
N PRO A 243 -16.47 -5.11 -1.27
CA PRO A 243 -17.46 -5.68 -2.20
C PRO A 243 -16.92 -6.86 -3.02
N PRO A 244 -17.77 -7.64 -3.73
CA PRO A 244 -17.31 -8.71 -4.63
C PRO A 244 -16.37 -8.20 -5.74
N ILE A 245 -16.67 -7.03 -6.31
CA ILE A 245 -15.86 -6.39 -7.35
C ILE A 245 -15.56 -4.95 -6.91
N SER A 246 -14.30 -4.53 -7.00
CA SER A 246 -13.85 -3.19 -6.65
C SER A 246 -13.47 -2.39 -7.89
N LEU A 247 -14.19 -1.30 -8.18
CA LEU A 247 -13.74 -0.26 -9.10
C LEU A 247 -12.64 0.58 -8.42
N LYS A 248 -11.43 0.58 -8.97
CA LYS A 248 -10.24 1.22 -8.40
C LYS A 248 -9.34 1.83 -9.47
N THR A 249 -8.58 2.86 -9.09
CA THR A 249 -7.35 3.29 -9.77
C THR A 249 -6.25 2.23 -9.61
N PRO A 250 -5.22 2.21 -10.46
CA PRO A 250 -4.09 1.30 -10.33
C PRO A 250 -3.40 1.36 -8.96
N GLY A 251 -2.79 0.24 -8.57
CA GLY A 251 -1.91 0.12 -7.41
C GLY A 251 -2.37 -0.92 -6.38
N LYS A 252 -1.40 -1.58 -5.75
CA LYS A 252 -1.59 -2.66 -4.77
C LYS A 252 -1.20 -2.20 -3.37
N TRP A 253 -0.03 -2.63 -2.89
CA TRP A 253 0.50 -2.50 -1.54
C TRP A 253 2.04 -2.45 -1.58
N THR A 254 2.67 -1.96 -0.51
CA THR A 254 4.11 -2.08 -0.26
C THR A 254 4.50 -3.51 0.11
N LEU A 255 5.68 -3.96 -0.31
CA LEU A 255 6.38 -5.14 0.23
C LEU A 255 7.21 -4.75 1.47
N LEU A 256 7.76 -5.72 2.19
CA LEU A 256 8.73 -5.43 3.25
C LEU A 256 9.94 -4.70 2.66
N TYR A 257 10.35 -3.62 3.33
CA TYR A 257 11.46 -2.71 2.96
C TYR A 257 11.22 -1.85 1.71
N GLU A 258 10.02 -1.84 1.12
CA GLU A 258 9.73 -1.09 -0.10
C GLU A 258 9.14 0.31 0.20
N HIS A 259 9.64 1.34 -0.49
CA HIS A 259 9.11 2.70 -0.34
C HIS A 259 7.76 2.89 -1.05
N PHE A 260 6.88 3.75 -0.49
CA PHE A 260 5.54 3.97 -1.04
C PHE A 260 5.50 4.37 -2.54
N LYS A 261 6.42 5.23 -2.98
CA LYS A 261 6.50 5.67 -4.39
C LYS A 261 6.96 4.53 -5.31
N GLU A 262 7.93 3.75 -4.87
CA GLU A 262 8.42 2.57 -5.60
C GLU A 262 7.31 1.52 -5.77
N ALA A 263 6.63 1.18 -4.66
CA ALA A 263 5.47 0.31 -4.66
C ALA A 263 4.36 0.82 -5.60
N ALA A 264 4.09 2.13 -5.59
CA ALA A 264 3.10 2.75 -6.47
C ALA A 264 3.44 2.56 -7.96
N ILE A 265 4.72 2.72 -8.34
CA ILE A 265 5.21 2.54 -9.72
C ILE A 265 5.21 1.06 -10.13
N ARG A 266 5.80 0.17 -9.32
CA ARG A 266 5.79 -1.28 -9.57
C ARG A 266 4.36 -1.80 -9.75
N THR A 267 3.46 -1.43 -8.83
CA THR A 267 2.10 -1.97 -8.83
C THR A 267 1.17 -1.32 -9.87
N LEU A 268 1.54 -0.16 -10.43
CA LEU A 268 0.94 0.34 -11.67
C LEU A 268 1.29 -0.58 -12.84
N TRP A 269 2.58 -0.87 -13.04
CA TRP A 269 3.02 -1.75 -14.12
C TRP A 269 2.40 -3.15 -14.02
N GLU A 270 2.38 -3.75 -12.83
CA GLU A 270 1.77 -5.06 -12.59
C GLU A 270 0.28 -5.14 -12.96
N GLU A 271 -0.44 -4.02 -12.94
CA GLU A 271 -1.88 -3.96 -13.20
C GLU A 271 -2.26 -3.40 -14.58
N THR A 272 -1.34 -2.72 -15.27
CA THR A 272 -1.66 -2.00 -16.52
C THR A 272 -0.64 -2.16 -17.64
N GLY A 273 0.58 -2.63 -17.32
CA GLY A 273 1.75 -2.61 -18.19
C GLY A 273 2.38 -1.23 -18.42
N ILE A 274 1.83 -0.17 -17.82
CA ILE A 274 2.35 1.20 -17.97
C ILE A 274 3.57 1.41 -17.07
N THR A 275 4.65 1.94 -17.66
CA THR A 275 5.83 2.43 -16.95
C THR A 275 5.76 3.95 -16.83
N VAL A 276 6.12 4.50 -15.67
CA VAL A 276 6.25 5.94 -15.43
C VAL A 276 7.55 6.23 -14.68
N GLU A 277 8.13 7.42 -14.90
CA GLU A 277 9.33 7.86 -14.20
C GLU A 277 9.02 8.34 -12.78
N ALA A 278 9.91 8.06 -11.81
CA ALA A 278 9.69 8.47 -10.42
C ALA A 278 9.61 10.00 -10.21
N GLY A 279 10.14 10.79 -11.15
CA GLY A 279 10.07 12.25 -11.17
C GLY A 279 8.69 12.82 -11.52
N SER A 280 7.85 12.08 -12.27
CA SER A 280 6.49 12.49 -12.64
C SER A 280 5.40 11.95 -11.69
N VAL A 281 5.79 11.21 -10.65
CA VAL A 281 4.89 10.65 -9.64
C VAL A 281 4.84 11.55 -8.40
N TYR A 282 3.67 12.11 -8.13
CA TYR A 282 3.43 13.06 -7.04
C TYR A 282 2.55 12.44 -5.94
N PRO A 283 2.94 12.48 -4.65
CA PRO A 283 2.06 12.11 -3.54
C PRO A 283 0.94 13.15 -3.38
N THR A 284 -0.27 12.71 -3.02
CA THR A 284 -1.47 13.56 -2.97
C THR A 284 -2.21 13.50 -1.64
N ALA A 285 -2.39 12.30 -1.08
CA ALA A 285 -3.14 12.11 0.17
C ALA A 285 -2.72 10.81 0.87
N VAL A 286 -2.96 10.74 2.17
CA VAL A 286 -2.96 9.50 2.94
C VAL A 286 -4.31 9.39 3.66
N LEU A 287 -5.01 8.28 3.50
CA LEU A 287 -6.27 8.03 4.21
C LEU A 287 -6.16 6.78 5.07
N SER A 288 -6.43 6.93 6.36
CA SER A 288 -6.63 5.85 7.33
C SER A 288 -8.11 5.77 7.73
N GLN A 289 -8.52 4.65 8.34
CA GLN A 289 -9.85 4.47 8.90
C GLN A 289 -9.71 3.80 10.27
N ASP A 290 -10.10 4.51 11.32
CA ASP A 290 -9.86 4.15 12.72
C ASP A 290 -11.06 3.44 13.39
N ASN A 291 -11.82 2.65 12.63
CA ASN A 291 -12.96 1.93 13.21
C ASN A 291 -12.47 0.59 13.82
N PRO A 292 -12.67 0.33 15.13
CA PRO A 292 -12.18 -0.88 15.81
C PRO A 292 -12.67 -2.20 15.20
N VAL A 293 -13.84 -2.22 14.56
CA VAL A 293 -14.37 -3.41 13.87
C VAL A 293 -13.48 -3.82 12.69
N PHE A 294 -12.69 -2.90 12.13
CA PHE A 294 -11.82 -3.10 10.98
C PHE A 294 -10.33 -2.96 11.32
N TYR A 295 -9.92 -3.40 12.51
CA TYR A 295 -8.56 -3.30 13.08
C TYR A 295 -7.39 -3.81 12.20
N TRP A 296 -7.67 -4.58 11.14
CA TRP A 296 -6.68 -5.04 10.16
C TRP A 296 -6.41 -4.03 9.04
N ARG A 297 -7.15 -2.91 8.98
CA ARG A 297 -6.98 -1.89 7.95
C ARG A 297 -5.65 -1.16 8.12
N VAL A 298 -4.99 -0.95 6.98
CA VAL A 298 -3.78 -0.15 6.85
C VAL A 298 -4.10 1.20 6.18
N PRO A 299 -3.22 2.20 6.30
CA PRO A 299 -3.30 3.41 5.50
C PRO A 299 -3.33 3.13 3.98
N VAL A 300 -3.92 4.05 3.24
CA VAL A 300 -3.86 4.09 1.77
C VAL A 300 -3.13 5.36 1.36
N HIS A 301 -1.95 5.20 0.74
CA HIS A 301 -1.16 6.29 0.18
C HIS A 301 -1.55 6.51 -1.27
N TYR A 302 -1.93 7.74 -1.60
CA TYR A 302 -2.38 8.14 -2.92
C TYR A 302 -1.30 8.95 -3.63
N PHE A 303 -1.15 8.66 -4.92
CA PHE A 303 -0.25 9.29 -5.84
C PHE A 303 -0.98 9.55 -7.16
N LEU A 304 -0.44 10.48 -7.96
CA LEU A 304 -0.85 10.68 -9.35
C LEU A 304 0.37 10.77 -10.28
N ALA A 305 0.13 10.51 -11.57
CA ALA A 305 1.08 10.73 -12.65
C ALA A 305 0.34 11.09 -13.96
N GLU A 306 0.93 11.99 -14.74
CA GLU A 306 0.48 12.26 -16.11
C GLU A 306 1.12 11.26 -17.09
N VAL A 307 0.36 10.81 -18.09
CA VAL A 307 0.87 10.00 -19.21
C VAL A 307 0.42 10.55 -20.56
N PRO A 308 1.15 10.23 -21.66
CA PRO A 308 0.73 10.55 -23.02
C PRO A 308 -0.68 10.03 -23.33
N TYR A 309 -1.41 10.72 -24.21
CA TYR A 309 -2.78 10.34 -24.56
C TYR A 309 -2.88 8.97 -25.23
N ASP A 310 -1.87 8.66 -26.05
CA ASP A 310 -1.66 7.47 -26.84
C ASP A 310 -0.83 6.39 -26.12
N VAL A 311 -0.65 6.49 -24.79
CA VAL A 311 0.03 5.46 -24.00
C VAL A 311 -0.61 4.09 -24.22
N GLN A 312 0.22 3.09 -24.50
CA GLN A 312 -0.23 1.71 -24.64
C GLN A 312 -0.59 1.14 -23.26
N VAL A 313 -1.86 0.75 -23.08
CA VAL A 313 -2.31 0.00 -21.92
C VAL A 313 -2.30 -1.48 -22.29
N LEU A 314 -1.58 -2.31 -21.54
CA LEU A 314 -1.49 -3.76 -21.78
C LEU A 314 -2.41 -4.57 -20.86
N GLY A 315 -3.01 -3.93 -19.86
CA GLY A 315 -3.80 -4.61 -18.82
C GLY A 315 -2.95 -5.31 -17.76
N PRO A 316 -3.55 -6.14 -16.90
CA PRO A 316 -2.86 -6.77 -15.78
C PRO A 316 -1.77 -7.75 -16.19
N GLN A 317 -0.52 -7.39 -15.92
CA GLN A 317 0.66 -8.24 -16.13
C GLN A 317 0.79 -9.33 -15.05
N VAL A 318 0.29 -9.06 -13.83
CA VAL A 318 0.32 -9.99 -12.70
C VAL A 318 -1.08 -10.23 -12.15
N GLY A 319 -1.58 -11.45 -12.36
CA GLY A 319 -2.85 -11.91 -11.80
C GLY A 319 -4.08 -11.56 -12.64
N LEU A 320 -4.00 -11.69 -13.97
CA LEU A 320 -5.07 -11.40 -14.94
C LEU A 320 -6.47 -11.88 -14.50
N ASN A 321 -6.59 -13.14 -14.04
CA ASN A 321 -7.84 -13.73 -13.56
C ASN A 321 -8.44 -13.07 -12.30
N THR A 322 -7.77 -12.11 -11.67
CA THR A 322 -8.30 -11.30 -10.56
C THR A 322 -8.90 -9.97 -11.04
N TYR A 323 -8.98 -9.75 -12.35
CA TYR A 323 -9.56 -8.57 -12.97
C TYR A 323 -10.65 -8.95 -13.97
N MET A 324 -11.64 -8.08 -14.15
CA MET A 324 -12.64 -8.23 -15.21
C MET A 324 -11.98 -8.04 -16.57
N HIS A 325 -12.08 -9.06 -17.42
CA HIS A 325 -11.61 -9.11 -18.81
C HIS A 325 -12.53 -10.06 -19.60
N HIS A 326 -12.54 -9.95 -20.93
CA HIS A 326 -13.35 -10.72 -21.89
C HIS A 326 -14.84 -10.92 -21.51
N TRP A 327 -15.50 -9.88 -20.99
CA TRP A 327 -16.94 -9.93 -20.66
C TRP A 327 -17.83 -9.73 -21.90
N ASP A 328 -19.09 -10.18 -21.84
CA ASP A 328 -20.11 -9.82 -22.83
C ASP A 328 -20.63 -8.40 -22.57
N SER A 329 -20.21 -7.45 -23.41
CA SER A 329 -20.65 -6.05 -23.33
C SER A 329 -22.14 -5.84 -23.58
N SER A 330 -22.82 -6.75 -24.30
CA SER A 330 -24.27 -6.67 -24.54
C SER A 330 -25.07 -7.06 -23.29
N LEU A 331 -24.59 -8.09 -22.58
CA LEU A 331 -25.14 -8.51 -21.30
C LEU A 331 -24.84 -7.47 -20.20
N LEU A 332 -23.59 -7.03 -20.09
CA LEU A 332 -23.15 -6.11 -19.03
C LEU A 332 -23.85 -4.74 -19.12
N ARG A 333 -24.16 -4.28 -20.34
CA ARG A 333 -24.94 -3.04 -20.59
C ARG A 333 -26.38 -3.10 -20.07
N GLN A 334 -26.93 -4.30 -19.88
CA GLN A 334 -28.28 -4.53 -19.34
C GLN A 334 -28.28 -4.71 -17.81
N SER A 335 -27.10 -4.74 -17.16
CA SER A 335 -27.00 -4.87 -15.72
C SER A 335 -27.73 -3.73 -14.98
N PRO A 336 -28.39 -4.01 -13.84
CA PRO A 336 -28.98 -2.97 -13.00
C PRO A 336 -27.92 -2.07 -12.33
N ASP A 337 -26.67 -2.50 -12.19
CA ASP A 337 -25.58 -1.68 -11.62
C ASP A 337 -25.12 -0.58 -12.61
N PRO A 338 -25.14 0.72 -12.23
CA PRO A 338 -24.54 1.79 -13.01
C PRO A 338 -23.06 1.56 -13.38
N ILE A 339 -22.27 0.93 -12.50
CA ILE A 339 -20.85 0.64 -12.73
C ILE A 339 -20.70 -0.34 -13.88
N ASP A 340 -21.48 -1.42 -13.91
CA ASP A 340 -21.48 -2.38 -15.01
C ASP A 340 -21.82 -1.73 -16.36
N ARG A 341 -22.85 -0.87 -16.38
CA ARG A 341 -23.25 -0.17 -17.61
C ARG A 341 -22.17 0.77 -18.10
N ALA A 342 -21.56 1.58 -17.23
CA ALA A 342 -20.44 2.45 -17.59
C ALA A 342 -19.21 1.66 -18.05
N TRP A 343 -18.92 0.53 -17.39
CA TRP A 343 -17.85 -0.38 -17.77
C TRP A 343 -18.06 -0.95 -19.18
N SER A 344 -19.28 -1.41 -19.52
CA SER A 344 -19.66 -1.91 -20.85
C SER A 344 -19.63 -0.87 -22.00
N GLN A 345 -19.39 0.40 -21.67
CA GLN A 345 -19.36 1.52 -22.61
C GLN A 345 -17.95 2.09 -22.81
N LEU A 346 -17.11 2.06 -21.76
CA LEU A 346 -15.82 2.77 -21.73
C LEU A 346 -14.61 1.86 -21.52
N ALA A 347 -14.81 0.64 -21.00
CA ALA A 347 -13.72 -0.29 -20.75
C ALA A 347 -13.45 -1.16 -21.98
N ASP A 348 -12.18 -1.45 -22.22
CA ASP A 348 -11.74 -2.42 -23.21
C ASP A 348 -11.78 -3.84 -22.60
N PRO A 349 -12.54 -4.79 -23.20
CA PRO A 349 -12.61 -6.18 -22.72
C PRO A 349 -11.27 -6.90 -22.69
N GLU A 350 -10.34 -6.56 -23.58
CA GLU A 350 -9.07 -7.28 -23.70
C GLU A 350 -8.08 -6.87 -22.60
N THR A 351 -7.94 -5.56 -22.33
CA THR A 351 -7.05 -5.05 -21.27
C THR A 351 -7.69 -4.99 -19.88
N GLY A 352 -9.02 -5.02 -19.76
CA GLY A 352 -9.70 -4.88 -18.47
C GLY A 352 -9.56 -3.48 -17.83
N CYS A 353 -9.29 -2.47 -18.67
CA CYS A 353 -9.03 -1.09 -18.28
C CYS A 353 -10.03 -0.12 -18.92
N ALA A 354 -10.31 1.00 -18.23
CA ALA A 354 -11.18 2.06 -18.74
C ALA A 354 -10.59 3.45 -18.50
N TRP A 355 -10.77 4.35 -19.45
CA TRP A 355 -10.51 5.79 -19.30
C TRP A 355 -11.83 6.49 -18.94
N MET A 356 -11.92 7.09 -17.75
CA MET A 356 -13.14 7.74 -17.25
C MET A 356 -12.86 9.19 -16.79
N ARG A 357 -13.83 10.09 -16.97
CA ARG A 357 -13.71 11.50 -16.50
C ARG A 357 -14.15 11.64 -15.05
N ARG A 358 -13.49 12.54 -14.30
CA ARG A 358 -13.76 12.81 -12.87
C ARG A 358 -15.26 12.82 -12.49
N PRO A 359 -16.16 13.57 -13.16
CA PRO A 359 -17.56 13.64 -12.73
C PRO A 359 -18.29 12.29 -12.73
N MET A 360 -17.96 11.42 -13.69
CA MET A 360 -18.51 10.06 -13.76
C MET A 360 -17.93 9.17 -12.66
N ILE A 361 -16.64 9.31 -12.34
CA ILE A 361 -16.00 8.54 -11.26
C ILE A 361 -16.62 8.92 -9.91
N ASP A 362 -16.78 10.22 -9.66
CA ASP A 362 -17.42 10.73 -8.44
C ASP A 362 -18.88 10.28 -8.34
N GLU A 363 -19.63 10.24 -9.45
CA GLU A 363 -20.99 9.72 -9.50
C GLU A 363 -21.07 8.22 -9.19
N LEU A 364 -20.24 7.40 -9.84
CA LEU A 364 -20.19 5.94 -9.65
C LEU A 364 -19.73 5.55 -8.23
N GLN A 365 -18.86 6.36 -7.61
CA GLN A 365 -18.35 6.10 -6.25
C GLN A 365 -19.26 6.69 -5.16
N ARG A 366 -20.14 7.67 -5.47
CA ARG A 366 -21.02 8.35 -4.50
C ARG A 366 -21.76 7.40 -3.54
N PRO A 367 -22.38 6.28 -3.98
CA PRO A 367 -23.12 5.39 -3.09
C PRO A 367 -22.23 4.64 -2.07
N LEU A 368 -20.93 4.49 -2.33
CA LEU A 368 -20.00 3.70 -1.52
C LEU A 368 -18.94 4.54 -0.79
N ARG A 369 -18.74 5.79 -1.21
CA ARG A 369 -17.63 6.65 -0.78
C ARG A 369 -18.02 8.09 -0.46
N GLY A 370 -19.28 8.48 -0.68
CA GLY A 370 -19.74 9.85 -0.51
C GLY A 370 -19.29 10.77 -1.65
N GLU A 371 -19.46 12.07 -1.46
CA GLU A 371 -19.12 13.09 -2.46
C GLU A 371 -17.61 13.30 -2.60
N LYS A 372 -17.18 13.99 -3.66
CA LYS A 372 -15.79 14.44 -3.87
C LYS A 372 -14.73 13.33 -3.86
N TYR A 373 -15.08 12.10 -4.25
CA TYR A 373 -14.20 10.93 -4.19
C TYR A 373 -12.79 11.18 -4.77
N MET A 374 -12.69 11.81 -5.93
CA MET A 374 -11.42 12.12 -6.59
C MET A 374 -10.67 13.29 -5.93
N GLU A 375 -11.37 14.35 -5.51
CA GLU A 375 -10.78 15.55 -4.89
C GLU A 375 -10.10 15.22 -3.55
N THR A 376 -10.74 14.41 -2.71
CA THR A 376 -10.18 13.95 -1.42
C THR A 376 -8.91 13.09 -1.57
N ARG A 377 -8.64 12.53 -2.76
CA ARG A 377 -7.58 11.52 -2.97
C ARG A 377 -6.48 11.98 -3.90
N TYR A 378 -6.80 12.78 -4.92
CA TYR A 378 -5.93 13.05 -6.06
C TYR A 378 -5.79 14.54 -6.38
N THR A 379 -6.06 15.43 -5.41
CA THR A 379 -5.66 16.83 -5.52
C THR A 379 -4.12 16.93 -5.53
N PRO A 380 -3.49 17.47 -6.58
CA PRO A 380 -2.04 17.57 -6.65
C PRO A 380 -1.43 18.52 -5.60
N PRO A 381 -0.20 18.26 -5.14
CA PRO A 381 0.55 19.24 -4.37
C PRO A 381 0.92 20.45 -5.27
N PRO A 382 1.01 21.68 -4.74
CA PRO A 382 1.23 22.89 -5.55
C PRO A 382 2.47 22.83 -6.46
N TYR A 383 3.58 22.27 -5.97
CA TYR A 383 4.85 22.17 -6.70
C TYR A 383 4.77 21.30 -7.97
N SER A 384 3.77 20.42 -8.10
CA SER A 384 3.54 19.63 -9.32
C SER A 384 3.05 20.46 -10.50
N LYS A 385 2.49 21.65 -10.25
CA LYS A 385 1.81 22.53 -11.23
C LYS A 385 0.57 21.89 -11.92
N LEU A 386 0.10 20.74 -11.45
CA LEU A 386 -1.03 20.01 -12.05
C LEU A 386 -2.42 20.47 -11.59
N ASN A 387 -2.53 21.30 -10.54
CA ASN A 387 -3.82 21.75 -10.00
C ASN A 387 -4.72 22.45 -11.05
N GLN A 388 -4.13 23.33 -11.86
CA GLN A 388 -4.84 24.04 -12.94
C GLN A 388 -5.31 23.09 -14.05
N VAL A 389 -4.54 22.03 -14.30
CA VAL A 389 -4.82 21.01 -15.34
C VAL A 389 -6.01 20.15 -14.96
N LEU A 390 -6.02 19.67 -13.71
CA LEU A 390 -7.03 18.75 -13.20
C LEU A 390 -8.28 19.47 -12.67
N GLY A 391 -8.23 20.79 -12.55
CA GLY A 391 -9.34 21.60 -12.05
C GLY A 391 -9.74 21.27 -10.62
N PHE A 392 -8.78 21.01 -9.76
CA PHE A 392 -8.98 20.95 -8.31
C PHE A 392 -8.73 22.34 -7.71
N MET A 393 -9.55 22.74 -6.72
CA MET A 393 -9.31 23.99 -6.01
C MET A 393 -8.24 23.74 -4.94
N VAL A 394 -7.16 24.52 -4.98
CA VAL A 394 -6.12 24.48 -3.95
C VAL A 394 -6.72 25.04 -2.64
N PRO A 395 -6.67 24.32 -1.51
CA PRO A 395 -7.10 24.88 -0.23
C PRO A 395 -6.26 26.13 0.13
N PRO A 396 -6.87 27.25 0.52
CA PRO A 396 -6.13 28.42 0.97
C PRO A 396 -5.36 28.08 2.25
N GLY A 397 -4.03 27.98 2.13
CA GLY A 397 -3.10 27.55 3.19
C GLY A 397 -1.93 26.71 2.67
N ALA A 398 -2.18 25.80 1.72
CA ALA A 398 -1.14 24.90 1.17
C ALA A 398 -0.03 25.60 0.36
N SER A 399 -0.19 26.91 0.08
CA SER A 399 0.77 27.75 -0.62
C SER A 399 1.80 28.42 0.29
N GLU A 400 1.61 28.42 1.62
CA GLU A 400 2.54 29.06 2.56
C GLU A 400 3.60 28.08 3.07
N GLU A 401 3.22 26.85 3.42
CA GLU A 401 4.15 25.80 3.87
C GLU A 401 5.23 25.46 2.81
N ALA A 402 4.88 25.59 1.52
CA ALA A 402 5.81 25.37 0.41
C ALA A 402 6.98 26.38 0.36
N ASN A 403 6.80 27.59 0.89
CA ASN A 403 7.85 28.61 0.94
C ASN A 403 8.75 28.48 2.18
N SER A 404 8.28 27.81 3.24
CA SER A 404 9.05 27.60 4.48
C SER A 404 9.98 26.39 4.42
N ALA A 405 9.69 25.40 3.56
CA ALA A 405 10.53 24.21 3.39
C ALA A 405 11.84 24.45 2.60
N ASP A 406 11.90 25.51 1.78
CA ASP A 406 13.03 25.80 0.87
C ASP A 406 14.11 26.70 1.52
N SER A 407 13.92 27.11 2.78
CA SER A 407 14.80 28.06 3.49
C SER A 407 15.74 27.41 4.52
N THR A 408 15.82 26.07 4.58
CA THR A 408 16.55 25.37 5.66
C THR A 408 17.49 24.26 5.18
N GLN A 409 18.29 24.51 4.13
CA GLN A 409 19.48 23.70 3.88
C GLN A 409 20.57 24.36 3.01
N SER A 410 21.22 25.41 3.52
CA SER A 410 22.55 25.83 3.04
C SER A 410 23.25 26.79 4.02
N VAL A 411 23.85 26.23 5.08
CA VAL A 411 24.88 26.92 5.88
C VAL A 411 26.10 26.00 5.95
N PRO A 412 27.24 26.36 5.31
CA PRO A 412 28.48 25.61 5.45
C PRO A 412 29.11 25.90 6.81
N THR A 413 29.60 24.85 7.48
CA THR A 413 30.32 24.95 8.77
C THR A 413 31.65 25.69 8.58
N PRO A 414 31.89 26.85 9.25
CA PRO A 414 33.20 27.47 9.30
C PRO A 414 34.06 26.78 10.38
N VAL A 415 35.32 26.56 10.07
CA VAL A 415 36.33 26.08 11.02
C VAL A 415 36.72 27.21 11.97
N GLU A 416 36.96 26.89 13.24
CA GLU A 416 37.42 27.83 14.26
C GLU A 416 38.79 28.45 13.88
N GLY A 417 38.92 29.76 14.09
CA GLY A 417 40.15 30.52 13.93
C GLY A 417 40.08 31.77 14.83
N GLU A 418 41.08 31.91 15.69
CA GLU A 418 41.11 32.90 16.76
C GLU A 418 41.32 34.36 16.28
N ASP A 419 41.04 35.26 17.22
CA ASP A 419 41.74 36.51 17.51
C ASP A 419 41.40 37.86 16.81
N THR A 420 40.87 38.74 17.67
CA THR A 420 41.30 40.14 17.94
C THR A 420 40.81 41.34 17.13
N GLN A 421 40.28 42.33 17.90
CA GLN A 421 40.37 43.81 17.72
C GLN A 421 39.65 44.44 16.50
N ASP A 422 39.21 45.70 16.44
CA ASP A 422 38.87 46.80 17.40
C ASP A 422 37.94 47.79 16.61
N GLU A 423 37.28 48.85 17.10
CA GLU A 423 37.31 49.60 18.37
C GLU A 423 35.91 50.23 18.69
N ALA A 424 35.75 50.73 19.93
CA ALA A 424 34.97 51.91 20.38
C ALA A 424 33.76 52.50 19.59
N LYS A 425 32.67 52.78 20.33
CA LYS A 425 32.49 54.11 20.96
C LYS A 425 31.55 54.07 22.19
N ALA A 426 31.78 54.97 23.14
CA ALA A 426 31.24 54.94 24.50
C ALA A 426 30.37 56.17 24.86
N GLU A 427 29.55 56.02 25.92
CA GLU A 427 29.33 56.96 27.05
C GLU A 427 28.51 56.18 28.13
N ALA A 428 29.02 55.94 29.34
CA ALA A 428 29.05 56.83 30.53
C ALA A 428 27.61 57.21 31.00
N THR A 429 27.19 57.12 32.27
CA THR A 429 27.88 56.95 33.58
C THR A 429 26.81 56.37 34.58
N ALA A 430 27.06 55.84 35.79
CA ALA A 430 28.24 55.77 36.66
C ALA A 430 28.19 54.55 37.62
N ALA A 431 29.08 54.50 38.61
CA ALA A 431 29.13 53.58 39.77
C ALA A 431 29.09 54.43 41.09
N PRO A 432 29.22 53.93 42.36
CA PRO A 432 29.94 52.72 42.79
C PRO A 432 29.31 51.87 43.94
N SER A 433 30.14 50.94 44.41
CA SER A 433 30.07 50.02 45.56
C SER A 433 29.87 50.71 46.95
N THR A 434 29.81 50.05 48.12
CA THR A 434 30.38 48.75 48.58
C THR A 434 29.75 48.30 49.90
N ASP A 435 29.83 47.00 50.21
CA ASP A 435 29.89 46.28 51.50
C ASP A 435 29.64 46.98 52.86
N GLY A 436 28.99 46.24 53.78
CA GLY A 436 28.95 46.58 55.22
C GLY A 436 28.08 45.65 56.09
N ASP A 437 28.74 44.74 56.82
CA ASP A 437 28.19 43.83 57.84
C ASP A 437 27.06 44.36 58.75
N THR A 438 26.05 43.54 59.04
CA THR A 438 25.92 42.88 60.37
C THR A 438 24.73 41.91 60.44
N SER A 439 24.99 40.69 60.95
CA SER A 439 23.99 39.85 61.62
C SER A 439 24.21 39.97 63.15
N PRO A 440 23.19 39.74 64.02
CA PRO A 440 22.90 38.36 64.45
C PRO A 440 21.44 38.06 64.84
N SER A 441 21.10 36.75 64.92
CA SER A 441 20.16 36.07 65.88
C SER A 441 18.73 36.63 66.09
N SER A 442 17.67 35.87 66.38
CA SER A 442 17.32 34.44 66.49
C SER A 442 15.76 34.45 66.66
N GLU A 443 14.95 33.42 66.41
CA GLU A 443 14.76 32.23 67.24
C GLU A 443 13.75 31.26 66.55
N LYS A 444 13.91 29.97 66.84
CA LYS A 444 12.92 28.87 66.78
C LYS A 444 12.60 28.48 68.25
N PRO A 445 11.79 27.44 68.61
CA PRO A 445 11.08 26.40 67.84
C PRO A 445 9.57 26.37 68.23
N ASN A 446 8.70 25.35 68.10
CA ASN A 446 8.69 23.89 68.32
C ASN A 446 7.34 23.35 67.76
N SER A 447 7.08 22.06 67.53
CA SER A 447 7.82 20.80 67.76
C SER A 447 7.68 19.86 66.56
#